data_AF-A0A920VXW4-F1
#
_entry.id   AF-A0A920VXW4-F1
#
_cell.length_a   1.000
_cell.length_b   1.000
_cell.length_c   1.000
_cell.angle_alpha   90.00
_cell.angle_beta   90.00
_cell.angle_gamma   90.00
#
_symmetry.space_group_name_H-M   'P 1'
#
loop_
_entity.id
_entity.type
_entity.pdbx_description
1 polymer ?
#
loop_
_entity_poly.entity_id
_entity_poly.type
_entity_poly.pdbx_seq_one_letter_code
_entity_poly.pdbx_strand_id
1 'polypeptide(L)'
;MEASGKDQHPTQALLDLYTMHRSFQHKGGISKKRYAFVGDLLRGRAVRSSVMLLSQYKDIEMDFIAPSSFQIAEDLEDILRSQNIKIRKTDDLGSVLSDVDCVYMTRLQDEYDLSGESNLIDYSQFSLTTDNVNQMKSDAIILHPLPRRHEISTG
;
A
#
# COMPACT_ATOMS: atom_id res chain seq x y z
N MET A 1 -2.88 26.38 -0.14
CA MET A 1 -2.02 25.85 -1.21
C MET A 1 -2.74 24.66 -1.81
N GLU A 2 -3.48 24.89 -2.88
CA GLU A 2 -4.23 23.84 -3.60
C GLU A 2 -3.25 23.06 -4.49
N ALA A 3 -3.12 21.76 -4.25
CA ALA A 3 -2.36 20.88 -5.14
C ALA A 3 -3.22 20.54 -6.36
N SER A 4 -2.99 21.29 -7.45
CA SER A 4 -3.53 21.01 -8.77
C SER A 4 -2.75 19.85 -9.43
N GLY A 5 -3.46 18.92 -10.07
CA GLY A 5 -2.86 17.91 -10.96
C GLY A 5 -3.62 16.60 -11.00
N LYS A 6 -4.44 16.40 -12.03
CA LYS A 6 -5.44 15.34 -12.18
C LYS A 6 -4.91 13.90 -12.35
N ASP A 7 -3.59 13.65 -12.29
CA ASP A 7 -3.04 12.33 -12.64
C ASP A 7 -2.12 11.68 -11.59
N GLN A 8 -1.44 12.43 -10.72
CA GLN A 8 -0.55 11.84 -9.71
C GLN A 8 -0.45 12.75 -8.47
N HIS A 9 -0.17 12.14 -7.30
CA HIS A 9 0.10 12.86 -6.04
C HIS A 9 1.59 12.78 -5.69
N PRO A 10 2.49 13.40 -6.48
CA PRO A 10 3.93 13.21 -6.34
C PRO A 10 4.47 13.71 -4.99
N THR A 11 3.87 14.74 -4.39
CA THR A 11 4.29 15.26 -3.09
C THR A 11 4.01 14.28 -1.95
N GLN A 12 2.85 13.61 -1.96
CA GLN A 12 2.52 12.60 -0.95
C GLN A 12 3.43 11.38 -1.09
N ALA A 13 3.66 10.91 -2.32
CA ALA A 13 4.53 9.77 -2.57
C ALA A 13 5.99 10.03 -2.14
N LEU A 14 6.48 11.27 -2.32
CA LEU A 14 7.80 11.68 -1.83
C LEU A 14 7.87 11.71 -0.29
N LEU A 15 6.82 12.19 0.38
CA LEU A 15 6.75 12.19 1.84
C LEU A 15 6.72 10.76 2.40
N ASP A 16 5.95 9.88 1.76
CA ASP A 16 5.86 8.48 2.14
C ASP A 16 7.20 7.77 1.96
N LEU A 17 7.85 7.97 0.80
CA LEU A 17 9.19 7.43 0.54
C LEU A 17 10.22 7.97 1.54
N TYR A 18 10.18 9.26 1.86
CA TYR A 18 11.04 9.85 2.88
C TYR A 18 10.83 9.17 4.24
N THR A 19 9.57 8.90 4.60
CA THR A 19 9.23 8.25 5.87
C THR A 19 9.70 6.79 5.90
N MET A 20 9.53 6.03 4.82
CA MET A 20 10.08 4.68 4.68
C MET A 20 11.61 4.70 4.81
N HIS A 21 12.27 5.61 4.07
CA HIS A 21 13.72 5.72 4.07
C HIS A 21 14.25 6.08 5.46
N ARG A 22 13.61 7.03 6.16
CA ARG A 22 13.96 7.41 7.52
C ARG A 22 13.77 6.26 8.50
N SER A 23 12.69 5.49 8.37
CA SER A 23 12.39 4.35 9.23
C SER A 23 13.40 3.21 9.05
N PHE A 24 13.88 3.00 7.82
CA PHE A 24 14.86 1.97 7.50
C PHE A 24 16.31 2.45 7.45
N GLN A 25 16.60 3.69 7.86
CA GLN A 25 17.94 4.30 7.72
C GLN A 25 19.04 3.49 8.42
N HIS A 26 18.73 2.79 9.52
CA HIS A 26 19.66 1.93 10.25
C HIS A 26 19.53 0.44 9.87
N LYS A 27 18.74 0.13 8.84
CA LYS A 27 18.39 -1.25 8.41
C LYS A 27 18.63 -1.50 6.91
N GLY A 28 19.57 -0.75 6.32
CA GLY A 28 19.94 -0.88 4.91
C GLY A 28 19.04 -0.10 3.94
N GLY A 29 18.18 0.79 4.43
CA GLY A 29 17.33 1.63 3.61
C GLY A 29 16.18 0.85 2.94
N ILE A 30 15.81 1.29 1.73
CA ILE A 30 14.63 0.82 0.99
C ILE A 30 14.85 -0.55 0.33
N SER A 31 16.08 -0.84 -0.12
CA SER A 31 16.40 -2.07 -0.86
C SER A 31 16.31 -3.32 0.02
N LYS A 32 16.10 -4.50 -0.59
CA LYS A 32 16.00 -5.79 0.13
C LYS A 32 14.90 -5.79 1.19
N LYS A 33 13.75 -5.25 0.81
CA LYS A 33 12.55 -5.12 1.65
C LYS A 33 11.33 -5.56 0.88
N ARG A 34 10.32 -6.02 1.61
CA ARG A 34 9.03 -6.44 1.09
C ARG A 34 7.94 -5.49 1.56
N TYR A 35 7.23 -4.89 0.61
CA TYR A 35 6.23 -3.86 0.85
C TYR A 35 4.83 -4.40 0.56
N ALA A 36 3.92 -4.34 1.52
CA ALA A 36 2.50 -4.61 1.32
C ALA A 36 1.73 -3.32 1.06
N PHE A 37 0.83 -3.33 0.08
CA PHE A 37 -0.14 -2.27 -0.18
C PHE A 37 -1.54 -2.83 -0.01
N VAL A 38 -2.37 -2.20 0.83
CA VAL A 38 -3.64 -2.76 1.28
C VAL A 38 -4.81 -1.82 1.01
N GLY A 39 -5.89 -2.29 0.38
CA GLY A 39 -7.15 -1.58 0.20
C GLY A 39 -7.50 -1.27 -1.27
N ASP A 40 -7.88 -0.02 -1.58
CA ASP A 40 -8.25 0.39 -2.95
C ASP A 40 -7.01 0.78 -3.77
N LEU A 41 -6.43 -0.22 -4.43
CA LEU A 41 -5.18 -0.09 -5.20
C LEU A 41 -5.42 0.37 -6.64
N LEU A 42 -6.63 0.17 -7.17
CA LEU A 42 -7.02 0.61 -8.49
C LEU A 42 -7.21 2.14 -8.54
N ARG A 43 -7.91 2.71 -7.56
CA ARG A 43 -8.24 4.15 -7.50
C ARG A 43 -7.22 4.95 -6.65
N GLY A 44 -6.40 4.25 -5.87
CA GLY A 44 -5.39 4.82 -4.98
C GLY A 44 -4.23 5.51 -5.71
N ARG A 45 -4.42 6.77 -6.14
CA ARG A 45 -3.37 7.56 -6.83
C ARG A 45 -2.07 7.68 -6.03
N ALA A 46 -2.16 7.83 -4.70
CA ALA A 46 -0.98 7.89 -3.84
C ALA A 46 -0.19 6.58 -3.87
N VAL A 47 -0.87 5.43 -3.83
CA VAL A 47 -0.22 4.11 -3.95
C VAL A 47 0.46 3.96 -5.27
N ARG A 48 -0.22 4.28 -6.38
CA ARG A 48 0.39 4.16 -7.70
C ARG A 48 1.69 4.96 -7.78
N SER A 49 1.70 6.20 -7.29
CA SER A 49 2.92 7.01 -7.23
C SER A 49 3.98 6.41 -6.31
N SER A 50 3.61 5.90 -5.13
CA SER A 50 4.54 5.26 -4.19
C SER A 50 5.16 3.97 -4.76
N VAL A 51 4.36 3.13 -5.42
CA VAL A 51 4.80 1.90 -6.11
C VAL A 51 5.80 2.25 -7.22
N MET A 52 5.50 3.24 -8.05
CA MET A 52 6.41 3.68 -9.13
C MET A 52 7.73 4.24 -8.61
N LEU A 53 7.71 4.95 -7.48
CA LEU A 53 8.94 5.46 -6.85
C LEU A 53 9.76 4.31 -6.24
N LEU A 54 9.10 3.39 -5.52
CA LEU A 54 9.76 2.23 -4.95
C LEU A 54 10.34 1.31 -6.04
N SER A 55 9.68 1.21 -7.18
CA SER A 55 10.15 0.37 -8.31
C SER A 55 11.50 0.81 -8.90
N GLN A 56 11.99 2.00 -8.54
CA GLN A 56 13.33 2.48 -8.88
C GLN A 56 14.44 1.87 -8.00
N TYR A 57 14.08 1.19 -6.91
CA TYR A 57 15.01 0.54 -5.98
C TYR A 57 15.23 -0.94 -6.34
N LYS A 58 16.38 -1.47 -5.96
CA LYS A 58 16.77 -2.86 -6.29
C LYS A 58 16.39 -3.84 -5.20
N ASP A 59 16.18 -5.09 -5.61
CA ASP A 59 15.93 -6.24 -4.73
C ASP A 59 14.74 -6.03 -3.79
N ILE A 60 13.71 -5.31 -4.25
CA ILE A 60 12.47 -5.15 -3.50
C ILE A 60 11.42 -6.14 -3.99
N GLU A 61 10.48 -6.45 -3.11
CA GLU A 61 9.33 -7.31 -3.41
C GLU A 61 8.06 -6.57 -2.99
N MET A 62 6.96 -6.75 -3.72
CA MET A 62 5.71 -6.01 -3.49
C MET A 62 4.51 -6.94 -3.40
N ASP A 63 3.69 -6.73 -2.38
CA ASP A 63 2.44 -7.45 -2.16
C ASP A 63 1.27 -6.50 -2.29
N PHE A 64 0.28 -6.89 -3.06
CA PHE A 64 -0.91 -6.10 -3.34
C PHE A 64 -2.14 -6.83 -2.80
N ILE A 65 -2.68 -6.32 -1.70
CA ILE A 65 -3.73 -6.92 -0.91
C ILE A 65 -5.00 -6.11 -1.12
N ALA A 66 -5.89 -6.61 -1.97
CA ALA A 66 -7.12 -5.92 -2.34
C ALA A 66 -8.18 -6.89 -2.84
N PRO A 67 -9.47 -6.55 -2.75
CA PRO A 67 -10.52 -7.22 -3.49
C PRO A 67 -10.19 -7.25 -4.99
N SER A 68 -10.64 -8.29 -5.70
CA SER A 68 -10.34 -8.44 -7.12
C SER A 68 -10.75 -7.23 -7.98
N SER A 69 -11.83 -6.55 -7.62
CA SER A 69 -12.34 -5.33 -8.29
C SER A 69 -11.48 -4.07 -8.05
N PHE A 70 -10.65 -4.06 -7.00
CA PHE A 70 -9.83 -2.91 -6.60
C PHE A 70 -8.33 -3.19 -6.64
N GLN A 71 -7.96 -4.24 -7.35
CA GLN A 71 -6.57 -4.62 -7.52
C GLN A 71 -5.83 -3.67 -8.47
N ILE A 72 -4.49 -3.68 -8.43
CA ILE A 72 -3.67 -2.85 -9.33
C ILE A 72 -4.06 -3.07 -10.80
N ALA A 73 -3.99 -1.98 -11.57
CA ALA A 73 -4.21 -2.03 -13.01
C ALA A 73 -3.11 -2.83 -13.73
N GLU A 74 -3.47 -3.47 -14.84
CA GLU A 74 -2.59 -4.32 -15.66
C GLU A 74 -1.34 -3.56 -16.13
N ASP A 75 -1.49 -2.28 -16.47
CA ASP A 75 -0.37 -1.44 -16.91
C ASP A 75 0.72 -1.26 -15.83
N LEU A 76 0.32 -1.14 -14.56
CA LEU A 76 1.26 -1.08 -13.44
C LEU A 76 1.92 -2.43 -13.21
N GLU A 77 1.16 -3.52 -13.32
CA GLU A 77 1.69 -4.88 -13.21
C GLU A 77 2.76 -5.16 -14.28
N ASP A 78 2.50 -4.78 -15.53
CA ASP A 78 3.45 -4.93 -16.64
C ASP A 78 4.74 -4.14 -16.41
N ILE A 79 4.64 -2.91 -15.92
CA ILE A 79 5.80 -2.10 -15.55
C ILE A 79 6.64 -2.83 -14.49
N LEU A 80 6.04 -3.29 -13.41
CA LEU A 80 6.75 -3.98 -12.32
C LEU A 80 7.42 -5.27 -12.81
N ARG A 81 6.73 -6.05 -13.65
CA ARG A 81 7.29 -7.26 -14.26
C ARG A 81 8.45 -6.95 -15.19
N SER A 82 8.35 -5.90 -16.01
CA SER A 82 9.44 -5.45 -16.90
C SER A 82 10.71 -5.04 -16.14
N GLN A 83 10.54 -4.60 -14.88
CA GLN A 83 11.61 -4.25 -13.96
C GLN A 83 12.12 -5.44 -13.13
N ASN A 84 11.63 -6.66 -13.39
CA ASN A 84 11.94 -7.88 -12.63
C ASN A 84 11.62 -7.79 -11.13
N ILE A 85 10.62 -6.98 -10.75
CA ILE A 85 10.15 -6.89 -9.37
C ILE A 85 9.24 -8.09 -9.10
N LYS A 86 9.50 -8.81 -8.02
CA LYS A 86 8.61 -9.90 -7.60
C LYS A 86 7.35 -9.31 -6.99
N ILE A 87 6.21 -9.70 -7.52
CA ILE A 87 4.91 -9.26 -7.06
C ILE A 87 4.05 -10.43 -6.58
N ARG A 88 3.27 -10.24 -5.52
CA ARG A 88 2.20 -11.15 -5.08
C ARG A 88 0.88 -10.36 -5.06
N LYS A 89 -0.19 -10.93 -5.61
CA LYS A 89 -1.56 -10.38 -5.49
C LYS A 89 -2.40 -11.34 -4.66
N THR A 90 -3.13 -10.82 -3.68
CA THR A 90 -3.98 -11.62 -2.80
C THR A 90 -5.12 -10.76 -2.24
N ASP A 91 -6.15 -11.40 -1.72
CA ASP A 91 -7.22 -10.81 -0.92
C ASP A 91 -7.10 -11.15 0.58
N ASP A 92 -6.09 -11.95 0.96
CA ASP A 92 -5.82 -12.36 2.33
C ASP A 92 -4.66 -11.56 2.94
N LEU A 93 -5.01 -10.58 3.77
CA LEU A 93 -4.06 -9.78 4.52
C LEU A 93 -3.19 -10.63 5.45
N GLY A 94 -3.76 -11.63 6.12
CA GLY A 94 -3.04 -12.48 7.07
C GLY A 94 -1.87 -13.23 6.44
N SER A 95 -2.03 -13.66 5.19
CA SER A 95 -1.01 -14.43 4.44
C SER A 95 0.30 -13.68 4.17
N VAL A 96 0.34 -12.35 4.34
CA VAL A 96 1.51 -11.52 4.01
C VAL A 96 2.19 -10.89 5.22
N LEU A 97 1.50 -10.74 6.35
CA LEU A 97 1.95 -9.89 7.47
C LEU A 97 3.29 -10.35 8.07
N SER A 98 3.53 -11.66 8.14
CA SER A 98 4.79 -12.22 8.66
C SER A 98 6.01 -11.94 7.77
N ASP A 99 5.78 -11.68 6.48
CA ASP A 99 6.84 -11.61 5.46
C ASP A 99 7.26 -10.17 5.14
N VAL A 100 6.42 -9.18 5.47
CA VAL A 100 6.57 -7.79 5.01
C VAL A 100 7.34 -6.94 6.01
N ASP A 101 8.09 -5.97 5.50
CA ASP A 101 8.82 -4.98 6.30
C ASP A 101 8.04 -3.65 6.42
N CYS A 102 7.12 -3.42 5.49
CA CYS A 102 6.28 -2.23 5.47
C CYS A 102 4.87 -2.59 5.01
N VAL A 103 3.86 -2.19 5.77
CA VAL A 103 2.45 -2.24 5.37
C VAL A 103 1.99 -0.81 5.07
N TYR A 104 1.63 -0.55 3.83
CA TYR A 104 1.08 0.70 3.34
C TYR A 104 -0.43 0.55 3.18
N MET A 105 -1.16 1.09 4.14
CA MET A 105 -2.63 1.09 4.16
C MET A 105 -3.16 2.20 3.27
N THR A 106 -4.21 1.92 2.50
CA THR A 106 -4.88 2.91 1.66
C THR A 106 -6.25 3.25 2.19
N ARG A 107 -6.69 4.47 1.87
CA ARG A 107 -8.03 4.90 2.19
C ARG A 107 -9.05 4.27 1.27
N LEU A 108 -10.11 3.76 1.87
CA LEU A 108 -11.35 3.48 1.15
C LEU A 108 -11.99 4.78 0.65
N GLN A 109 -12.14 4.84 -0.67
CA GLN A 109 -12.69 5.99 -1.40
C GLN A 109 -14.18 5.78 -1.66
N ASP A 110 -14.98 5.66 -0.59
CA ASP A 110 -16.45 5.51 -0.66
C ASP A 110 -17.11 6.64 -1.46
N GLU A 111 -16.48 7.81 -1.49
CA GLU A 111 -16.87 8.98 -2.30
C GLU A 111 -16.79 8.78 -3.82
N TYR A 112 -16.07 7.78 -4.31
CA TYR A 112 -16.01 7.42 -5.73
C TYR A 112 -16.95 6.26 -6.09
N ASP A 113 -17.80 5.83 -5.15
CA ASP A 113 -18.77 4.78 -5.38
C ASP A 113 -19.99 5.32 -6.16
N LEU A 114 -19.85 5.32 -7.49
CA LEU A 114 -20.90 5.79 -8.41
C LEU A 114 -22.04 4.77 -8.59
N SER A 115 -21.81 3.51 -8.21
CA SER A 115 -22.67 2.35 -8.52
C SER A 115 -23.02 1.47 -7.32
N GLY A 116 -22.48 1.74 -6.12
CA GLY A 116 -22.69 0.92 -4.93
C GLY A 116 -21.74 -0.29 -4.83
N GLU A 117 -20.68 -0.32 -5.63
CA GLU A 117 -19.66 -1.38 -5.67
C GLU A 117 -18.92 -1.53 -4.34
N SER A 118 -18.70 -0.42 -3.61
CA SER A 118 -18.03 -0.47 -2.30
C SER A 118 -18.96 -1.04 -1.21
N ASN A 119 -20.27 -0.82 -1.32
CA ASN A 119 -21.24 -1.37 -0.36
C ASN A 119 -21.40 -2.90 -0.44
N LEU A 120 -20.91 -3.54 -1.49
CA LEU A 120 -20.98 -4.99 -1.70
C LEU A 120 -19.73 -5.74 -1.18
N ILE A 121 -18.68 -5.02 -0.83
CA ILE A 121 -17.40 -5.59 -0.43
C ILE A 121 -17.18 -5.38 1.06
N ASP A 122 -16.94 -6.48 1.76
CA ASP A 122 -16.55 -6.42 3.16
C ASP A 122 -15.08 -6.00 3.26
N TYR A 123 -14.85 -4.73 3.61
CA TYR A 123 -13.50 -4.21 3.77
C TYR A 123 -12.89 -4.46 5.14
N SER A 124 -13.63 -5.03 6.09
CA SER A 124 -13.13 -5.31 7.43
C SER A 124 -11.92 -6.26 7.39
N GLN A 125 -11.90 -7.20 6.44
CA GLN A 125 -10.78 -8.13 6.23
C GLN A 125 -9.49 -7.45 5.74
N PHE A 126 -9.57 -6.24 5.23
CA PHE A 126 -8.42 -5.44 4.78
C PHE A 126 -7.98 -4.41 5.82
N SER A 127 -8.55 -4.43 7.03
CA SER A 127 -8.20 -3.53 8.13
C SER A 127 -7.13 -4.14 9.04
N LEU A 128 -6.27 -3.29 9.60
CA LEU A 128 -5.30 -3.71 10.61
C LEU A 128 -5.97 -3.75 11.98
N THR A 129 -6.08 -4.95 12.53
CA THR A 129 -6.47 -5.22 13.93
C THR A 129 -5.24 -5.43 14.79
N THR A 130 -5.38 -5.28 16.11
CA THR A 130 -4.31 -5.56 17.08
C THR A 130 -3.76 -6.99 16.92
N ASP A 131 -4.63 -7.97 16.67
CA ASP A 131 -4.25 -9.37 16.45
C ASP A 131 -3.40 -9.56 15.18
N ASN A 132 -3.71 -8.83 14.12
CA ASN A 132 -2.97 -8.91 12.86
C ASN A 132 -1.65 -8.13 12.95
N VAL A 133 -1.61 -7.00 13.65
CA VAL A 133 -0.36 -6.27 13.91
C VAL A 133 0.63 -7.14 14.70
N ASN A 134 0.16 -7.97 15.63
CA ASN A 134 1.01 -8.91 16.37
C ASN A 134 1.65 -10.01 15.51
N GLN A 135 1.14 -10.26 14.29
CA GLN A 135 1.71 -11.22 13.34
C GLN A 135 2.80 -10.60 12.46
N MET A 136 2.91 -9.26 12.47
CA MET A 136 3.93 -8.57 11.69
C MET A 136 5.32 -8.82 12.29
N LYS A 137 6.35 -8.63 11.46
CA LYS A 137 7.72 -8.58 11.98
C LYS A 137 7.81 -7.51 13.07
N SER A 138 8.52 -7.81 14.14
CA SER A 138 8.73 -6.89 15.28
C SER A 138 9.26 -5.51 14.88
N ASP A 139 9.85 -5.43 13.70
CA ASP A 139 10.60 -4.29 13.21
C ASP A 139 9.99 -3.72 11.91
N ALA A 140 8.83 -4.23 11.50
CA ALA A 140 8.04 -3.73 10.40
C ALA A 140 7.38 -2.38 10.74
N ILE A 141 7.06 -1.61 9.70
CA ILE A 141 6.41 -0.31 9.83
C ILE A 141 5.03 -0.32 9.19
N ILE A 142 4.13 0.51 9.72
CA ILE A 142 2.81 0.77 9.14
C ILE A 142 2.77 2.22 8.66
N LEU A 143 2.41 2.41 7.39
CA LEU A 143 2.23 3.70 6.75
C LEU A 143 0.79 3.86 6.28
N HIS A 144 0.28 5.09 6.37
CA HIS A 144 -1.07 5.43 5.94
C HIS A 144 -1.09 6.89 5.45
N PRO A 145 -1.50 7.15 4.20
CA PRO A 145 -1.61 8.50 3.66
C PRO A 145 -2.83 9.23 4.29
N LEU A 146 -2.54 10.34 4.97
CA LEU A 146 -3.52 11.20 5.64
C LEU A 146 -4.56 11.82 4.66
N PRO A 147 -5.72 12.31 5.15
CA PRO A 147 -6.21 12.30 6.54
C PRO A 147 -6.96 11.01 6.92
N ARG A 148 -6.73 10.56 8.16
CA ARG A 148 -7.28 9.32 8.74
C ARG A 148 -8.75 9.50 9.16
N ARG A 149 -9.61 8.52 8.85
CA ARG A 149 -10.98 8.44 9.41
C ARG A 149 -11.17 7.22 10.32
N HIS A 150 -11.04 5.95 9.85
CA HIS A 150 -11.39 4.77 10.68
C HIS A 150 -10.54 3.47 10.54
N GLU A 151 -9.41 3.46 9.84
CA GLU A 151 -8.74 2.18 9.42
C GLU A 151 -7.73 1.56 10.40
N ILE A 152 -7.49 2.18 11.56
CA ILE A 152 -6.59 1.67 12.60
C ILE A 152 -7.35 1.69 13.93
N SER A 153 -7.61 0.51 14.50
CA SER A 153 -8.17 0.42 15.85
C SER A 153 -7.17 0.99 16.86
N THR A 154 -7.63 1.86 17.75
CA THR A 154 -6.85 2.43 18.86
C THR A 154 -7.08 1.68 20.18
N GLY A 155 -7.60 0.45 20.12
CA GLY A 155 -7.88 -0.42 21.26
C GLY A 155 -7.07 -1.70 21.25
#